data_AF-A0A1V5WHD4-F1
#
_entry.id   AF-A0A1V5WHD4-F1
#
_cell.length_a   1.000
_cell.length_b   1.000
_cell.length_c   1.000
_cell.angle_alpha   90.00
_cell.angle_beta   90.00
_cell.angle_gamma   90.00
#
_symmetry.space_group_name_H-M   'P 1'
#
loop_
_entity.id
_entity.type
_entity.pdbx_description
1 polymer ?
#
loop_
_entity_poly.entity_id
_entity_poly.type
_entity_poly.pdbx_seq_one_letter_code
_entity_poly.pdbx_strand_id
1 'polypeptide(L)'
;MRLSRALRPTDLVGNRYTLTLRDLDAQQAAAIAPLVQTLGEKGLPNYFDDQRFGSFSTHGFIGKAILMRDAERAVWLYLAGPMAGDRREIRNFKRLVRTHWGQWGFLLHQAPQPSNFRSVLTFLKDNPQDHRKALNLIHDRLLSIYLVAFQSWIWDRILGHYLTSLGYTDPTILITGLDFPLPPALPEELLEMQLSMPNLTVRYPDAVLPSVEAVLGEEGMTLEDFKARILRRVYLPKGERFIWFKPSEVVVGDVTPDVVFPERWAVPVSFTLAPRQYATLLVKAIAAHLGVHVRVR
;
A
#
# COMPACT_ATOMS: atom_id res chain seq x y z
N MET A 1 19.32 -4.73 31.51
CA MET A 1 18.11 -5.60 31.59
C MET A 1 18.14 -6.54 30.38
N ARG A 2 18.23 -7.87 30.59
CA ARG A 2 18.14 -8.85 29.49
C ARG A 2 16.70 -9.34 29.40
N LEU A 3 16.11 -9.33 28.20
CA LEU A 3 14.78 -9.87 27.98
C LEU A 3 14.80 -11.41 28.05
N SER A 4 13.75 -11.99 28.63
CA SER A 4 13.59 -13.45 28.79
C SER A 4 13.23 -14.18 27.50
N ARG A 5 12.93 -13.45 26.42
CA ARG A 5 12.65 -13.97 25.09
C ARG A 5 13.12 -13.02 24.00
N ALA A 6 13.28 -13.54 22.79
CA ALA A 6 13.52 -12.73 21.59
C ALA A 6 12.36 -11.76 21.33
N LEU A 7 12.71 -10.59 20.78
CA LEU A 7 11.73 -9.61 20.31
C LEU A 7 10.92 -10.20 19.15
N ARG A 8 9.63 -9.90 19.18
CA ARG A 8 8.64 -10.29 18.17
C ARG A 8 8.05 -9.03 17.55
N PRO A 9 7.54 -9.09 16.30
CA PRO A 9 6.86 -7.96 15.68
C PRO A 9 5.70 -7.39 16.51
N THR A 10 5.08 -8.21 17.37
CA THR A 10 4.01 -7.80 18.31
C THR A 10 4.49 -6.93 19.46
N ASP A 11 5.80 -6.86 19.71
CA ASP A 11 6.38 -6.06 20.80
C ASP A 11 6.55 -4.58 20.39
N LEU A 12 6.33 -4.26 19.11
CA LEU A 12 6.36 -2.88 18.62
C LEU A 12 5.12 -2.14 19.12
N VAL A 13 5.33 -1.11 19.94
CA VAL A 13 4.27 -0.23 20.45
C VAL A 13 4.00 0.94 19.50
N GLY A 14 4.98 1.34 18.69
CA GLY A 14 4.86 2.43 17.73
C GLY A 14 6.22 2.86 17.18
N ASN A 15 6.21 3.85 16.31
CA ASN A 15 7.41 4.49 15.77
C ASN A 15 7.32 6.00 15.95
N ARG A 16 8.37 6.62 16.51
CA ARG A 16 8.57 8.07 16.54
C ARG A 16 9.24 8.48 15.24
N TYR A 17 8.60 9.36 14.48
CA TYR A 17 9.13 9.96 13.28
C TYR A 17 9.64 11.36 13.59
N THR A 18 10.71 11.76 12.91
CA THR A 18 11.19 13.15 12.86
C THR A 18 11.53 13.42 11.41
N LEU A 19 10.78 14.33 10.80
CA LEU A 19 10.85 14.67 9.39
C LEU A 19 11.14 16.17 9.28
N THR A 20 11.74 16.59 8.16
CA THR A 20 11.84 18.01 7.81
C THR A 20 11.04 18.24 6.55
N LEU A 21 9.98 19.03 6.64
CA LEU A 21 9.25 19.55 5.48
C LEU A 21 10.10 20.67 4.88
N ARG A 22 10.29 20.64 3.56
CA ARG A 22 11.28 21.45 2.82
C ARG A 22 10.64 22.06 1.57
N ASP A 23 11.35 22.99 0.93
CA ASP A 23 10.90 23.70 -0.28
C ASP A 23 9.56 24.44 -0.05
N LEU A 24 9.40 25.06 1.12
CA LEU A 24 8.18 25.79 1.47
C LEU A 24 8.35 27.29 1.16
N ASP A 25 7.32 27.92 0.64
CA ASP A 25 7.21 29.38 0.70
C ASP A 25 6.85 29.87 2.12
N ALA A 26 6.87 31.19 2.33
CA ALA A 26 6.61 31.78 3.65
C ALA A 26 5.20 31.50 4.17
N GLN A 27 4.19 31.46 3.29
CA GLN A 27 2.81 31.19 3.66
C GLN A 27 2.62 29.72 4.05
N GLN A 28 3.18 28.81 3.26
CA GLN A 28 3.16 27.38 3.52
C GLN A 28 3.88 27.06 4.85
N ALA A 29 5.06 27.63 5.07
CA ALA A 29 5.83 27.43 6.30
C ALA A 29 5.06 27.89 7.55
N ALA A 30 4.40 29.06 7.49
CA ALA A 30 3.57 29.57 8.57
C ALA A 30 2.32 28.69 8.83
N ALA A 31 1.80 28.02 7.81
CA ALA A 31 0.63 27.15 7.92
C ALA A 31 0.94 25.76 8.51
N ILE A 32 2.20 25.29 8.51
CA ILE A 32 2.55 23.94 8.98
C ILE A 32 2.14 23.71 10.43
N ALA A 33 2.51 24.61 11.34
CA ALA A 33 2.27 24.42 12.77
C ALA A 33 0.78 24.23 13.13
N PRO A 34 -0.14 25.16 12.77
CA PRO A 34 -1.56 24.99 13.08
C PRO A 34 -2.16 23.77 12.37
N LEU A 35 -1.74 23.47 11.14
CA LEU A 35 -2.24 22.33 10.38
C LEU A 35 -1.85 20.98 11.01
N VAL A 36 -0.58 20.83 11.38
CA VAL A 36 -0.08 19.60 12.02
C VAL A 36 -0.71 19.41 13.40
N GLN A 37 -0.92 20.48 14.16
CA GLN A 37 -1.66 20.42 15.43
C GLN A 37 -3.10 19.94 15.20
N THR A 38 -3.79 20.50 14.20
CA THR A 38 -5.16 20.11 13.85
C THR A 38 -5.23 18.62 13.47
N LEU A 39 -4.30 18.14 12.65
CA LEU A 39 -4.21 16.72 12.28
C LEU A 39 -3.87 15.81 13.47
N GLY A 40 -3.11 16.30 14.45
CA GLY A 40 -2.87 15.61 15.71
C GLY A 40 -4.13 15.46 16.58
N GLU A 41 -4.96 16.49 16.65
CA GLU A 41 -6.19 16.50 17.45
C GLU A 41 -7.35 15.75 16.79
N LYS A 42 -7.56 16.01 15.49
CA LYS A 42 -8.68 15.48 14.71
C LYS A 42 -8.36 14.10 14.13
N GLY A 43 -7.11 13.84 13.77
CA GLY A 43 -6.70 12.62 13.09
C GLY A 43 -6.95 12.68 11.58
N LEU A 44 -6.81 11.52 10.94
CA LEU A 44 -6.96 11.34 9.50
C LEU A 44 -7.34 9.88 9.15
N PRO A 45 -7.84 9.61 7.93
CA PRO A 45 -8.12 8.26 7.47
C PRO A 45 -6.88 7.37 7.49
N ASN A 46 -7.06 6.13 7.92
CA ASN A 46 -6.00 5.14 8.07
C ASN A 46 -5.85 4.26 6.83
N TYR A 47 -5.71 4.86 5.65
CA TYR A 47 -5.49 4.12 4.41
C TYR A 47 -4.20 3.29 4.44
N PHE A 48 -4.02 2.39 3.47
CA PHE A 48 -2.71 1.86 3.12
C PHE A 48 -2.06 2.80 2.10
N ASP A 49 -0.77 3.09 2.28
CA ASP A 49 -0.08 4.00 1.38
C ASP A 49 0.71 3.28 0.26
N ASP A 50 1.23 4.02 -0.73
CA ASP A 50 1.96 3.52 -1.90
C ASP A 50 3.01 2.44 -1.59
N GLN A 51 3.66 2.53 -0.43
CA GLN A 51 4.64 1.54 0.04
C GLN A 51 4.05 0.13 0.21
N ARG A 52 2.75 0.02 0.51
CA ARG A 52 2.00 -1.26 0.57
C ARG A 52 1.80 -1.86 -0.81
N PHE A 53 1.79 -1.03 -1.84
CA PHE A 53 1.46 -1.39 -3.22
C PHE A 53 2.70 -1.48 -4.11
N GLY A 54 3.89 -1.75 -3.57
CA GLY A 54 5.12 -1.81 -4.37
C GLY A 54 5.11 -2.81 -5.53
N SER A 55 4.22 -3.82 -5.49
CA SER A 55 3.98 -4.76 -6.60
C SER A 55 2.91 -4.33 -7.60
N PHE A 56 2.19 -3.24 -7.32
CA PHE A 56 1.26 -2.66 -8.26
C PHE A 56 2.02 -2.17 -9.49
N SER A 57 1.39 -2.38 -10.64
CA SER A 57 1.89 -1.93 -11.91
C SER A 57 0.71 -1.44 -12.73
N THR A 58 0.98 -0.69 -13.80
CA THR A 58 -0.04 -0.34 -14.80
C THR A 58 -0.71 -1.57 -15.44
N HIS A 59 -0.15 -2.76 -15.26
CA HIS A 59 -0.71 -4.02 -15.76
C HIS A 59 -1.62 -4.72 -14.72
N GLY A 60 -1.80 -4.13 -13.53
CA GLY A 60 -2.63 -4.63 -12.45
C GLY A 60 -1.85 -5.31 -11.32
N PHE A 61 -2.60 -5.93 -10.40
CA PHE A 61 -2.09 -6.62 -9.22
C PHE A 61 -1.87 -8.12 -9.46
N ILE A 62 -0.69 -8.62 -9.06
CA ILE A 62 -0.44 -10.07 -9.00
C ILE A 62 -1.47 -10.76 -8.09
N GLY A 63 -1.78 -10.15 -6.94
CA GLY A 63 -2.78 -10.66 -6.00
C GLY A 63 -4.15 -10.87 -6.63
N LYS A 64 -4.62 -9.93 -7.46
CA LYS A 64 -5.90 -10.07 -8.18
C LYS A 64 -5.89 -11.28 -9.12
N ALA A 65 -4.86 -11.41 -9.96
CA ALA A 65 -4.73 -12.54 -10.88
C ALA A 65 -4.73 -13.88 -10.13
N ILE A 66 -4.07 -13.95 -8.97
CA ILE A 66 -4.08 -15.13 -8.10
C ILE A 66 -5.49 -15.46 -7.60
N LEU A 67 -6.22 -14.48 -7.09
CA LEU A 67 -7.58 -14.67 -6.55
C LEU A 67 -8.57 -15.10 -7.65
N MET A 68 -8.42 -14.52 -8.85
CA MET A 68 -9.21 -14.87 -10.04
C MET A 68 -8.76 -16.18 -10.71
N ARG A 69 -7.80 -16.91 -10.11
CA ARG A 69 -7.29 -18.20 -10.58
C ARG A 69 -6.58 -18.14 -11.95
N ASP A 70 -6.18 -16.96 -12.38
CA ASP A 70 -5.41 -16.75 -13.61
C ASP A 70 -3.91 -16.90 -13.32
N ALA A 71 -3.45 -18.16 -13.31
CA ALA A 71 -2.08 -18.50 -12.97
C ALA A 71 -1.07 -17.97 -14.00
N GLU A 72 -1.41 -17.99 -15.29
CA GLU A 72 -0.53 -17.47 -16.34
C GLU A 72 -0.35 -15.97 -16.18
N ARG A 73 -1.44 -15.21 -15.97
CA ARG A 73 -1.34 -13.78 -15.72
C ARG A 73 -0.56 -13.45 -14.46
N ALA A 74 -0.74 -14.22 -13.39
CA ALA A 74 0.01 -14.02 -12.15
C ALA A 74 1.52 -14.23 -12.35
N VAL A 75 1.92 -15.28 -13.08
CA VAL A 75 3.33 -15.54 -13.42
C VAL A 75 3.87 -14.47 -14.38
N TRP A 76 3.07 -14.03 -15.35
CA TRP A 76 3.44 -12.95 -16.27
C TRP A 76 3.69 -11.64 -15.53
N LEU A 77 2.79 -11.24 -14.63
CA LEU A 77 2.96 -10.03 -13.83
C LEU A 77 4.20 -10.10 -12.93
N TYR A 78 4.50 -11.28 -12.38
CA TYR A 78 5.70 -11.50 -11.58
C TYR A 78 7.01 -11.38 -12.39
N LEU A 79 7.08 -12.05 -13.54
CA LEU A 79 8.30 -12.13 -14.37
C LEU A 79 8.49 -10.94 -15.31
N ALA A 80 7.41 -10.24 -15.67
CA ALA A 80 7.39 -9.26 -16.76
C ALA A 80 6.82 -7.89 -16.34
N GLY A 81 5.98 -7.83 -15.31
CA GLY A 81 5.34 -6.62 -14.83
C GLY A 81 6.31 -5.69 -14.09
N PRO A 82 6.46 -4.41 -14.49
CA PRO A 82 7.35 -3.47 -13.81
C PRO A 82 6.82 -3.17 -12.40
N MET A 83 7.70 -3.08 -11.41
CA MET A 83 7.38 -2.72 -10.03
C MET A 83 8.15 -1.46 -9.62
N ALA A 84 7.57 -0.62 -8.75
CA ALA A 84 8.14 0.68 -8.39
C ALA A 84 9.57 0.58 -7.83
N GLY A 85 9.85 -0.47 -7.04
CA GLY A 85 11.16 -0.73 -6.43
C GLY A 85 12.12 -1.58 -7.24
N ASP A 86 11.79 -1.96 -8.48
CA ASP A 86 12.67 -2.81 -9.28
C ASP A 86 14.01 -2.11 -9.54
N ARG A 87 15.14 -2.76 -9.22
CA ARG A 87 16.48 -2.28 -9.62
C ARG A 87 16.62 -2.27 -11.15
N ARG A 88 17.57 -1.50 -11.68
CA ARG A 88 17.79 -1.36 -13.14
C ARG A 88 17.90 -2.70 -13.86
N GLU A 89 18.67 -3.63 -13.32
CA GLU A 89 18.84 -4.99 -13.87
C GLU A 89 17.53 -5.77 -13.91
N ILE A 90 16.75 -5.73 -12.83
CA ILE A 90 15.43 -6.38 -12.75
C ILE A 90 14.47 -5.75 -13.76
N ARG A 91 14.45 -4.41 -13.88
CA ARG A 91 13.65 -3.71 -14.89
C ARG A 91 14.02 -4.18 -16.29
N ASN A 92 15.32 -4.25 -16.61
CA ASN A 92 15.80 -4.71 -17.92
C ASN A 92 15.37 -6.15 -18.19
N PHE A 93 15.54 -7.04 -17.22
CA PHE A 93 15.13 -8.43 -17.34
C PHE A 93 13.62 -8.57 -17.58
N LYS A 94 12.78 -7.86 -16.81
CA LYS A 94 11.33 -7.85 -17.01
C LYS A 94 10.92 -7.34 -18.40
N ARG A 95 11.64 -6.36 -18.97
CA ARG A 95 11.42 -5.94 -20.36
C ARG A 95 11.73 -7.05 -21.35
N LEU A 96 12.81 -7.79 -21.12
CA LEU A 96 13.20 -8.92 -21.97
C LEU A 96 12.16 -10.05 -21.90
N VAL A 97 11.64 -10.35 -20.71
CA VAL A 97 10.56 -11.34 -20.53
C VAL A 97 9.33 -10.97 -21.35
N ARG A 98 8.97 -9.68 -21.44
CA ARG A 98 7.82 -9.23 -22.24
C ARG A 98 7.99 -9.51 -23.74
N THR A 99 9.21 -9.42 -24.27
CA THR A 99 9.47 -9.62 -25.71
C THR A 99 9.79 -11.07 -26.07
N HIS A 100 10.14 -11.91 -25.09
CA HIS A 100 10.55 -13.30 -25.30
C HIS A 100 9.74 -14.29 -24.43
N TRP A 101 8.48 -13.94 -24.11
CA TRP A 101 7.59 -14.81 -23.33
C TRP A 101 7.51 -16.21 -23.96
N GLY A 102 7.61 -17.26 -23.15
CA GLY A 102 7.64 -18.65 -23.63
C GLY A 102 9.04 -19.17 -24.01
N GLN A 103 10.03 -18.29 -24.27
CA GLN A 103 11.41 -18.70 -24.57
C GLN A 103 12.21 -18.97 -23.30
N TRP A 104 11.72 -19.90 -22.47
CA TRP A 104 12.17 -20.11 -21.10
C TRP A 104 13.65 -20.45 -20.95
N GLY A 105 14.22 -21.22 -21.88
CA GLY A 105 15.66 -21.53 -21.87
C GLY A 105 16.54 -20.29 -22.04
N PHE A 106 16.17 -19.40 -22.96
CA PHE A 106 16.83 -18.11 -23.17
C PHE A 106 16.65 -17.20 -21.95
N LEU A 107 15.41 -17.06 -21.46
CA LEU A 107 15.11 -16.23 -20.29
C LEU A 107 15.82 -16.71 -19.02
N LEU A 108 15.99 -18.02 -18.82
CA LEU A 108 16.74 -18.59 -17.70
C LEU A 108 18.23 -18.21 -17.74
N HIS A 109 18.83 -18.15 -18.94
CA HIS A 109 20.21 -17.69 -19.12
C HIS A 109 20.38 -16.20 -18.83
N GLN A 110 19.35 -15.39 -19.13
CA GLN A 110 19.37 -13.93 -18.95
C GLN A 110 18.92 -13.47 -17.56
N ALA A 111 18.38 -14.39 -16.74
CA ALA A 111 17.86 -14.07 -15.42
C ALA A 111 18.98 -13.54 -14.49
N PRO A 112 18.78 -12.36 -13.83
CA PRO A 112 19.73 -11.79 -12.89
C PRO A 112 20.13 -12.76 -11.76
N GLN A 113 21.34 -12.61 -11.23
CA GLN A 113 21.85 -13.46 -10.15
C GLN A 113 22.38 -12.61 -8.99
N PRO A 114 21.97 -12.90 -7.74
CA PRO A 114 20.90 -13.84 -7.35
C PRO A 114 19.50 -13.29 -7.72
N SER A 115 18.53 -14.17 -8.02
CA SER A 115 17.12 -13.76 -8.18
C SER A 115 16.12 -14.86 -7.84
N ASN A 116 14.91 -14.43 -7.45
CA ASN A 116 13.76 -15.30 -7.17
C ASN A 116 13.06 -15.82 -8.44
N PHE A 117 13.56 -15.48 -9.64
CA PHE A 117 12.94 -15.86 -10.91
C PHE A 117 13.37 -17.26 -11.38
N ARG A 118 14.58 -17.71 -10.99
CA ARG A 118 15.20 -18.90 -11.56
C ARG A 118 14.39 -20.16 -11.34
N SER A 119 13.82 -20.38 -10.15
CA SER A 119 12.99 -21.57 -9.87
C SER A 119 11.77 -21.66 -10.80
N VAL A 120 11.13 -20.53 -11.09
CA VAL A 120 9.99 -20.43 -12.00
C VAL A 120 10.42 -20.71 -13.44
N LEU A 121 11.50 -20.07 -13.90
CA LEU A 121 12.00 -20.21 -15.27
C LEU A 121 12.56 -21.60 -15.58
N THR A 122 13.31 -22.19 -14.65
CA THR A 122 13.80 -23.57 -14.77
C THR A 122 12.64 -24.54 -14.92
N PHE A 123 11.60 -24.38 -14.10
CA PHE A 123 10.43 -25.25 -14.18
C PHE A 123 9.66 -25.08 -15.49
N LEU A 124 9.42 -23.83 -15.92
CA LEU A 124 8.70 -23.54 -17.17
C LEU A 124 9.48 -23.99 -18.42
N LYS A 125 10.81 -24.02 -18.38
CA LYS A 125 11.63 -24.58 -19.46
C LYS A 125 11.21 -25.99 -19.84
N ASP A 126 10.98 -26.84 -18.83
CA ASP A 126 10.60 -28.23 -19.05
C ASP A 126 9.07 -28.43 -19.05
N ASN A 127 8.31 -27.46 -18.50
CA ASN A 127 6.86 -27.51 -18.34
C ASN A 127 6.19 -26.19 -18.80
N PRO A 128 6.24 -25.86 -20.10
CA PRO A 128 5.97 -24.51 -20.60
C PRO A 128 4.55 -23.99 -20.37
N GLN A 129 3.59 -24.86 -20.07
CA GLN A 129 2.18 -24.50 -19.89
C GLN A 129 1.71 -24.64 -18.42
N ASP A 130 2.51 -25.21 -17.52
CA ASP A 130 2.11 -25.44 -16.12
C ASP A 130 2.37 -24.20 -15.25
N HIS A 131 1.70 -23.09 -15.59
CA HIS A 131 1.79 -21.83 -14.88
C HIS A 131 1.34 -21.93 -13.42
N ARG A 132 0.41 -22.83 -13.12
CA ARG A 132 -0.08 -23.03 -11.74
C ARG A 132 1.00 -23.59 -10.84
N LYS A 133 1.75 -24.60 -11.29
CA LYS A 133 2.88 -25.13 -10.52
C LYS A 133 4.04 -24.12 -10.49
N ALA A 134 4.30 -23.43 -11.59
CA ALA A 134 5.31 -22.37 -11.67
C ALA A 134 5.06 -21.24 -10.66
N LEU A 135 3.81 -20.78 -10.53
CA LEU A 135 3.39 -19.77 -9.55
C LEU A 135 3.71 -20.21 -8.10
N ASN A 136 3.50 -21.48 -7.79
CA ASN A 136 3.76 -22.05 -6.46
C ASN A 136 5.26 -22.29 -6.18
N LEU A 137 6.16 -21.99 -7.13
CA LEU A 137 7.61 -21.97 -6.90
C LEU A 137 8.12 -20.58 -6.49
N ILE A 138 7.29 -19.54 -6.57
CA ILE A 138 7.60 -18.23 -6.00
C ILE A 138 7.61 -18.37 -4.48
N HIS A 139 8.58 -17.75 -3.81
CA HIS A 139 8.66 -17.77 -2.35
C HIS A 139 7.34 -17.34 -1.69
N ASP A 140 6.90 -18.13 -0.71
CA ASP A 140 5.63 -17.92 0.02
C ASP A 140 5.50 -16.49 0.58
N ARG A 141 6.61 -15.90 1.05
CA ARG A 141 6.65 -14.51 1.54
C ARG A 141 6.27 -13.50 0.46
N LEU A 142 6.72 -13.68 -0.79
CA LEU A 142 6.38 -12.78 -1.90
C LEU A 142 4.92 -12.94 -2.31
N LEU A 143 4.45 -14.18 -2.44
CA LEU A 143 3.04 -14.47 -2.72
C LEU A 143 2.12 -13.84 -1.66
N SER A 144 2.50 -13.92 -0.38
CA SER A 144 1.77 -13.27 0.72
C SER A 144 1.74 -11.74 0.56
N ILE A 145 2.88 -11.11 0.22
CA ILE A 145 2.94 -9.65 -0.04
C ILE A 145 2.00 -9.27 -1.20
N TYR A 146 1.97 -10.04 -2.29
CA TYR A 146 1.13 -9.76 -3.45
C TYR A 146 -0.37 -9.87 -3.16
N LEU A 147 -0.77 -10.89 -2.39
CA LEU A 147 -2.14 -11.03 -1.94
C LEU A 147 -2.55 -9.88 -1.01
N VAL A 148 -1.71 -9.56 -0.02
CA VAL A 148 -1.99 -8.49 0.93
C VAL A 148 -2.04 -7.13 0.25
N ALA A 149 -1.19 -6.86 -0.75
CA ALA A 149 -1.25 -5.61 -1.50
C ALA A 149 -2.61 -5.42 -2.18
N PHE A 150 -3.15 -6.44 -2.86
CA PHE A 150 -4.48 -6.32 -3.47
C PHE A 150 -5.61 -6.30 -2.42
N GLN A 151 -5.47 -7.04 -1.32
CA GLN A 151 -6.44 -7.00 -0.22
C GLN A 151 -6.52 -5.61 0.44
N SER A 152 -5.38 -4.97 0.67
CA SER A 152 -5.27 -3.58 1.16
C SER A 152 -5.86 -2.58 0.17
N TRP A 153 -5.64 -2.78 -1.14
CA TRP A 153 -6.19 -1.92 -2.18
C TRP A 153 -7.71 -1.90 -2.14
N ILE A 154 -8.33 -3.07 -2.05
CA ILE A 154 -9.79 -3.18 -1.98
C ILE A 154 -10.32 -2.60 -0.66
N TRP A 155 -9.60 -2.79 0.45
CA TRP A 155 -9.96 -2.16 1.73
C TRP A 155 -9.96 -0.63 1.63
N ASP A 156 -8.93 -0.02 1.03
CA ASP A 156 -8.85 1.42 0.83
C ASP A 156 -9.98 1.93 -0.04
N ARG A 157 -10.28 1.23 -1.14
CA ARG A 157 -11.38 1.60 -2.04
C ARG A 157 -12.74 1.52 -1.36
N ILE A 158 -12.97 0.50 -0.53
CA ILE A 158 -14.20 0.38 0.28
C ILE A 158 -14.31 1.57 1.23
N LEU A 159 -13.24 1.90 1.97
CA LEU A 159 -13.25 3.04 2.89
C LEU A 159 -13.44 4.36 2.13
N GLY A 160 -12.73 4.57 1.02
CA GLY A 160 -12.86 5.75 0.17
C GLY A 160 -14.29 5.94 -0.32
N HIS A 161 -14.88 4.90 -0.92
CA HIS A 161 -16.27 4.94 -1.37
C HIS A 161 -17.24 5.20 -0.22
N TYR A 162 -17.01 4.58 0.94
CA TYR A 162 -17.83 4.81 2.13
C TYR A 162 -17.77 6.26 2.60
N LEU A 163 -16.57 6.85 2.72
CA LEU A 163 -16.42 8.26 3.09
C LEU A 163 -17.05 9.21 2.07
N THR A 164 -16.93 8.91 0.78
CA THR A 164 -17.63 9.65 -0.27
C THR A 164 -19.15 9.58 -0.12
N SER A 165 -19.69 8.41 0.24
CA SER A 165 -21.13 8.24 0.48
C SER A 165 -21.64 9.05 1.68
N LEU A 166 -20.75 9.40 2.62
CA LEU A 166 -21.03 10.30 3.74
C LEU A 166 -20.89 11.79 3.38
N GLY A 167 -20.54 12.11 2.14
CA GLY A 167 -20.39 13.48 1.64
C GLY A 167 -18.96 14.03 1.67
N TYR A 168 -17.97 13.22 2.04
CA TYR A 168 -16.56 13.65 2.01
C TYR A 168 -15.96 13.43 0.62
N THR A 169 -15.81 14.51 -0.15
CA THR A 169 -15.26 14.49 -1.51
C THR A 169 -14.01 15.33 -1.71
N ASP A 170 -13.79 16.34 -0.85
CA ASP A 170 -12.64 17.24 -0.89
C ASP A 170 -12.28 17.70 0.55
N PRO A 171 -10.99 17.86 0.91
CA PRO A 171 -9.80 17.53 0.11
C PRO A 171 -9.62 16.02 -0.08
N THR A 172 -8.68 15.64 -0.96
CA THR A 172 -8.29 14.26 -1.21
C THR A 172 -6.79 14.04 -1.06
N ILE A 173 -6.39 12.79 -0.87
CA ILE A 173 -5.00 12.35 -0.96
C ILE A 173 -4.83 11.35 -2.10
N LEU A 174 -3.75 11.52 -2.86
CA LEU A 174 -3.42 10.64 -3.98
C LEU A 174 -2.70 9.38 -3.47
N ILE A 175 -3.26 8.20 -3.72
CA ILE A 175 -2.63 6.91 -3.44
C ILE A 175 -2.69 6.05 -4.69
N THR A 176 -1.53 5.69 -5.22
CA THR A 176 -1.40 4.81 -6.39
C THR A 176 -2.20 5.29 -7.61
N GLY A 177 -2.31 6.63 -7.74
CA GLY A 177 -2.99 7.28 -8.86
C GLY A 177 -4.50 7.44 -8.69
N LEU A 178 -5.08 7.09 -7.55
CA LEU A 178 -6.46 7.38 -7.20
C LEU A 178 -6.54 8.37 -6.04
N ASP A 179 -7.54 9.25 -6.11
CA ASP A 179 -7.86 10.19 -5.05
C ASP A 179 -8.75 9.53 -4.00
N PHE A 180 -8.35 9.66 -2.73
CA PHE A 180 -9.09 9.16 -1.59
C PHE A 180 -9.54 10.33 -0.71
N PRO A 181 -10.79 10.36 -0.22
CA PRO A 181 -11.27 11.41 0.65
C PRO A 181 -10.39 11.65 1.88
N LEU A 182 -10.18 12.91 2.21
CA LEU A 182 -9.53 13.36 3.45
C LEU A 182 -10.52 14.23 4.23
N PRO A 183 -11.45 13.62 4.99
CA PRO A 183 -12.33 14.35 5.89
C PRO A 183 -11.51 15.19 6.88
N PRO A 184 -11.95 16.41 7.23
CA PRO A 184 -11.30 17.21 8.27
C PRO A 184 -11.51 16.64 9.69
N ALA A 185 -12.59 15.86 9.86
CA ALA A 185 -12.91 15.09 11.06
C ALA A 185 -13.97 14.04 10.73
N LEU A 186 -14.13 13.05 11.60
CA LEU A 186 -15.26 12.12 11.58
C LEU A 186 -16.18 12.34 12.80
N PRO A 187 -17.47 11.97 12.70
CA PRO A 187 -18.35 11.79 13.85
C PRO A 187 -17.72 10.85 14.89
N GLU A 188 -18.02 11.09 16.17
CA GLU A 188 -17.40 10.38 17.30
C GLU A 188 -17.65 8.86 17.22
N GLU A 189 -18.83 8.46 16.77
CA GLU A 189 -19.24 7.07 16.57
C GLU A 189 -18.40 6.32 15.51
N LEU A 190 -17.73 7.03 14.60
CA LEU A 190 -16.89 6.45 13.56
C LEU A 190 -15.40 6.42 13.92
N LEU A 191 -14.97 7.14 14.96
CA LEU A 191 -13.54 7.24 15.32
C LEU A 191 -12.93 5.89 15.73
N GLU A 192 -13.70 5.05 16.40
CA GLU A 192 -13.29 3.71 16.84
C GLU A 192 -13.72 2.60 15.88
N MET A 193 -14.32 2.97 14.74
CA MET A 193 -14.79 2.00 13.75
C MET A 193 -13.60 1.25 13.14
N GLN A 194 -13.73 -0.08 13.12
CA GLN A 194 -12.79 -0.96 12.42
C GLN A 194 -13.48 -1.64 11.25
N LEU A 195 -12.76 -1.73 10.14
CA LEU A 195 -13.16 -2.53 8.98
C LEU A 195 -12.27 -3.75 8.88
N SER A 196 -12.89 -4.92 8.74
CA SER A 196 -12.18 -6.14 8.44
C SER A 196 -11.57 -6.09 7.04
N MET A 197 -10.38 -6.68 6.88
CA MET A 197 -9.78 -6.91 5.57
C MET A 197 -10.66 -7.85 4.75
N PRO A 198 -10.86 -7.59 3.43
CA PRO A 198 -11.68 -8.44 2.57
C PRO A 198 -11.27 -9.91 2.65
N ASN A 199 -12.21 -10.78 3.00
CA ASN A 199 -12.01 -12.23 3.06
C ASN A 199 -13.33 -12.97 2.83
N LEU A 200 -13.26 -14.25 2.43
CA LEU A 200 -14.41 -15.10 2.11
C LEU A 200 -15.55 -15.07 3.14
N THR A 201 -15.23 -14.94 4.43
CA THR A 201 -16.20 -15.11 5.53
C THR A 201 -16.54 -13.81 6.25
N VAL A 202 -16.08 -12.67 5.73
CA VAL A 202 -16.29 -11.38 6.37
C VAL A 202 -17.77 -10.99 6.37
N ARG A 203 -18.20 -10.30 7.42
CA ARG A 203 -19.49 -9.60 7.47
C ARG A 203 -19.19 -8.14 7.75
N TYR A 204 -19.53 -7.28 6.80
CA TYR A 204 -19.39 -5.84 6.97
C TYR A 204 -20.63 -5.26 7.64
N PRO A 205 -20.52 -4.12 8.35
CA PRO A 205 -21.68 -3.38 8.82
C PRO A 205 -22.61 -3.01 7.67
N ASP A 206 -23.93 -2.99 7.91
CA ASP A 206 -24.94 -2.73 6.88
C ASP A 206 -24.71 -1.39 6.15
N ALA A 207 -24.29 -0.36 6.89
CA ALA A 207 -23.96 0.96 6.34
C ALA A 207 -22.81 0.95 5.31
N VAL A 208 -21.94 -0.07 5.34
CA VAL A 208 -20.76 -0.20 4.47
C VAL A 208 -21.02 -1.14 3.30
N LEU A 209 -22.04 -2.02 3.38
CA LEU A 209 -22.34 -3.02 2.35
C LEU A 209 -22.47 -2.43 0.93
N PRO A 210 -23.16 -1.29 0.69
CA PRO A 210 -23.23 -0.71 -0.64
C PRO A 210 -21.85 -0.35 -1.22
N SER A 211 -20.92 0.09 -0.36
CA SER A 211 -19.54 0.41 -0.76
C SER A 211 -18.73 -0.84 -1.08
N VAL A 212 -18.97 -1.95 -0.36
CA VAL A 212 -18.36 -3.24 -0.65
C VAL A 212 -18.82 -3.76 -2.01
N GLU A 213 -20.13 -3.73 -2.25
CA GLU A 213 -20.74 -4.21 -3.50
C GLU A 213 -20.29 -3.38 -4.70
N ALA A 214 -20.27 -2.05 -4.59
CA ALA A 214 -19.81 -1.16 -5.64
C ALA A 214 -18.34 -1.44 -6.02
N VAL A 215 -17.44 -1.45 -5.03
CA VAL A 215 -16.00 -1.63 -5.26
C VAL A 215 -15.68 -3.01 -5.82
N LEU A 216 -16.31 -4.07 -5.29
CA LEU A 216 -16.10 -5.42 -5.79
C LEU A 216 -16.71 -5.61 -7.19
N GLY A 217 -17.86 -4.99 -7.46
CA GLY A 217 -18.51 -4.98 -8.77
C GLY A 217 -17.63 -4.37 -9.85
N GLU A 218 -17.00 -3.22 -9.58
CA GLU A 218 -16.03 -2.57 -10.49
C GLU A 218 -14.82 -3.44 -10.78
N GLU A 219 -14.42 -4.31 -9.84
CA GLU A 219 -13.31 -5.24 -10.02
C GLU A 219 -13.74 -6.55 -10.70
N GLY A 220 -15.05 -6.77 -10.90
CA GLY A 220 -15.62 -8.02 -11.39
C GLY A 220 -15.45 -9.17 -10.41
N MET A 221 -15.54 -8.89 -9.10
CA MET A 221 -15.24 -9.83 -8.03
C MET A 221 -16.39 -9.91 -7.01
N THR A 222 -16.35 -10.94 -6.18
CA THR A 222 -17.17 -11.06 -4.97
C THR A 222 -16.27 -11.38 -3.77
N LEU A 223 -16.83 -11.34 -2.55
CA LEU A 223 -16.09 -11.81 -1.36
C LEU A 223 -15.67 -13.28 -1.48
N GLU A 224 -16.39 -14.09 -2.27
CA GLU A 224 -16.04 -15.50 -2.49
C GLU A 224 -14.71 -15.71 -3.21
N ASP A 225 -14.22 -14.70 -3.91
CA ASP A 225 -12.96 -14.72 -4.64
C ASP A 225 -11.76 -14.43 -3.72
N PHE A 226 -11.99 -13.91 -2.51
CA PHE A 226 -10.95 -13.71 -1.49
C PHE A 226 -10.55 -15.02 -0.78
N LYS A 227 -10.23 -16.02 -1.59
CA LYS A 227 -9.60 -17.29 -1.23
C LYS A 227 -8.66 -17.71 -2.36
N ALA A 228 -7.35 -17.73 -2.07
CA ALA A 228 -6.29 -18.06 -3.03
C ALA A 228 -6.24 -19.56 -3.38
N ARG A 229 -7.27 -20.10 -4.03
CA ARG A 229 -7.49 -21.53 -4.31
C ARG A 229 -6.39 -22.18 -5.18
N ILE A 230 -5.63 -21.39 -5.93
CA ILE A 230 -4.54 -21.89 -6.78
C ILE A 230 -3.18 -21.93 -6.06
N LEU A 231 -3.07 -21.35 -4.87
CA LEU A 231 -1.87 -21.43 -4.03
C LEU A 231 -1.98 -22.59 -3.02
N ARG A 232 -0.85 -23.21 -2.66
CA ARG A 232 -0.80 -24.37 -1.77
C ARG A 232 -0.58 -24.01 -0.29
N ARG A 233 0.24 -23.00 -0.02
CA ARG A 233 0.78 -22.72 1.34
C ARG A 233 0.53 -21.29 1.82
N VAL A 234 -0.07 -20.46 0.99
CA VAL A 234 -0.24 -19.03 1.26
C VAL A 234 -1.72 -18.70 1.28
N TYR A 235 -2.12 -17.96 2.30
CA TYR A 235 -3.50 -17.58 2.57
C TYR A 235 -3.58 -16.08 2.75
N LEU A 236 -4.75 -15.51 2.47
CA LEU A 236 -5.04 -14.12 2.83
C LEU A 236 -5.10 -14.01 4.36
N PRO A 237 -4.41 -13.02 4.96
CA PRO A 237 -4.56 -12.78 6.38
C PRO A 237 -6.00 -12.32 6.68
N LYS A 238 -6.48 -12.74 7.84
CA LYS A 238 -7.64 -12.13 8.48
C LYS A 238 -7.14 -11.07 9.44
N GLY A 239 -7.88 -9.98 9.55
CA GLY A 239 -7.54 -8.89 10.46
C GLY A 239 -8.48 -7.73 10.27
N GLU A 240 -8.45 -6.85 11.25
CA GLU A 240 -9.23 -5.62 11.27
C GLU A 240 -8.28 -4.43 11.35
N ARG A 241 -8.80 -3.30 10.90
CA ARG A 241 -8.07 -2.05 10.83
C ARG A 241 -9.03 -0.92 11.16
N PHE A 242 -8.63 -0.08 12.11
CA PHE A 242 -9.31 1.19 12.36
C PHE A 242 -9.34 2.03 11.09
N ILE A 243 -10.49 2.62 10.78
CA ILE A 243 -10.64 3.50 9.61
C ILE A 243 -9.96 4.86 9.81
N TRP A 244 -9.69 5.21 11.06
CA TRP A 244 -9.18 6.50 11.49
C TRP A 244 -7.97 6.33 12.42
N PHE A 245 -7.06 7.28 12.42
CA PHE A 245 -6.02 7.34 13.44
C PHE A 245 -5.63 8.78 13.80
N LYS A 246 -5.06 8.94 14.99
CA LYS A 246 -4.51 10.21 15.48
C LYS A 246 -3.01 10.04 15.75
N PRO A 247 -2.12 10.85 15.12
CA PRO A 247 -0.73 10.93 15.54
C PRO A 247 -0.64 11.45 16.97
N SER A 248 0.25 10.87 17.79
CA SER A 248 0.51 11.34 19.15
C SER A 248 1.87 12.05 19.25
N GLU A 249 2.12 12.70 20.39
CA GLU A 249 3.42 13.37 20.67
C GLU A 249 3.87 14.30 19.53
N VAL A 250 2.90 15.03 18.97
CA VAL A 250 3.10 15.94 17.85
C VAL A 250 3.88 17.16 18.33
N VAL A 251 5.03 17.40 17.69
CA VAL A 251 5.90 18.54 17.93
C VAL A 251 6.26 19.16 16.59
N VAL A 252 6.06 20.48 16.49
CA VAL A 252 6.48 21.28 15.34
C VAL A 252 7.56 22.22 15.83
N GLY A 253 8.73 22.19 15.20
CA GLY A 253 9.81 23.11 15.53
C GLY A 253 9.74 24.41 14.74
N ASP A 254 10.72 25.28 14.96
CA ASP A 254 10.75 26.60 14.36
C ASP A 254 10.90 26.56 12.83
N VAL A 255 10.31 27.56 12.18
CA VAL A 255 10.51 27.83 10.76
C VAL A 255 11.94 28.32 10.55
N THR A 256 12.70 27.63 9.71
CA THR A 256 14.12 27.93 9.43
C THR A 256 14.38 28.06 7.94
N PRO A 257 15.37 28.84 7.49
CA PRO A 257 15.79 28.83 6.09
C PRO A 257 16.20 27.43 5.63
N ASP A 258 15.77 27.02 4.44
CA ASP A 258 16.05 25.69 3.91
C ASP A 258 17.48 25.61 3.35
N VAL A 259 18.29 24.71 3.91
CA VAL A 259 19.68 24.48 3.48
C VAL A 259 19.81 23.76 2.13
N VAL A 260 18.74 23.14 1.65
CA VAL A 260 18.71 22.39 0.38
C VAL A 260 18.12 23.24 -0.75
N PHE A 261 17.12 24.06 -0.44
CA PHE A 261 16.39 24.88 -1.41
C PHE A 261 16.60 26.37 -1.08
N PRO A 262 17.47 27.09 -1.82
CA PRO A 262 17.71 28.52 -1.59
C PRO A 262 16.41 29.34 -1.62
N GLU A 263 16.31 30.35 -0.75
CA GLU A 263 15.15 31.25 -0.62
C GLU A 263 13.84 30.56 -0.18
N ARG A 264 13.91 29.29 0.23
CA ARG A 264 12.79 28.53 0.77
C ARG A 264 12.94 28.31 2.27
N TRP A 265 11.87 27.81 2.88
CA TRP A 265 11.77 27.52 4.29
C TRP A 265 11.65 26.01 4.55
N ALA A 266 12.11 25.61 5.72
CA ALA A 266 12.03 24.26 6.23
C ALA A 266 11.42 24.25 7.63
N VAL A 267 10.58 23.25 7.90
CA VAL A 267 9.91 23.06 9.19
C VAL A 267 10.12 21.62 9.67
N PRO A 268 10.80 21.40 10.80
CA PRO A 268 10.91 20.08 11.40
C PRO A 268 9.60 19.70 12.10
N VAL A 269 9.15 18.47 11.88
CA VAL A 269 7.92 17.91 12.45
C VAL A 269 8.23 16.52 13.02
N SER A 270 7.82 16.29 14.26
CA SER A 270 7.95 15.00 14.94
C SER A 270 6.60 14.52 15.46
N PHE A 271 6.36 13.21 15.41
CA PHE A 271 5.12 12.58 15.88
C PHE A 271 5.34 11.09 16.08
N THR A 272 4.48 10.46 16.87
CA THR A 272 4.47 9.03 17.14
C THR A 272 3.25 8.39 16.49
N LEU A 273 3.46 7.27 15.79
CA LEU A 273 2.40 6.46 15.20
C LEU A 273 2.40 5.04 15.78
N ALA A 274 1.22 4.48 15.97
CA ALA A 274 1.04 3.09 16.33
C ALA A 274 1.43 2.16 15.15
N PRO A 275 1.62 0.85 15.38
CA PRO A 275 1.92 -0.10 14.33
C PRO A 275 0.86 -0.06 13.23
N ARG A 276 1.28 -0.30 11.98
CA ARG A 276 0.41 -0.34 10.79
C ARG A 276 -0.17 1.02 10.39
N GLN A 277 0.27 2.14 10.96
CA GLN A 277 -0.02 3.48 10.46
C GLN A 277 1.14 3.99 9.59
N TYR A 278 0.86 4.90 8.66
CA TYR A 278 1.83 5.39 7.68
C TYR A 278 2.13 6.87 7.92
N ALA A 279 3.39 7.20 8.21
CA ALA A 279 3.84 8.60 8.35
C ALA A 279 3.60 9.42 7.07
N THR A 280 3.65 8.75 5.93
CA THR A 280 3.42 9.34 4.62
C THR A 280 1.98 9.82 4.42
N LEU A 281 0.98 9.24 5.09
CA LEU A 281 -0.39 9.77 5.07
C LEU A 281 -0.49 11.13 5.75
N LEU A 282 0.25 11.35 6.85
CA LEU A 282 0.30 12.66 7.48
C LEU A 282 0.95 13.70 6.56
N VAL A 283 2.05 13.32 5.88
CA VAL A 283 2.70 14.20 4.89
C VAL A 283 1.77 14.51 3.72
N LYS A 284 1.04 13.52 3.20
CA LYS A 284 0.04 13.71 2.13
C LYS A 284 -1.14 14.57 2.58
N ALA A 285 -1.61 14.41 3.81
CA ALA A 285 -2.66 15.25 4.37
C ALA A 285 -2.20 16.72 4.48
N ILE A 286 -0.99 16.95 4.98
CA ILE A 286 -0.40 18.29 5.02
C ILE A 286 -0.34 18.88 3.61
N ALA A 287 0.17 18.10 2.65
CA ALA A 287 0.30 18.52 1.26
C ALA A 287 -1.06 18.90 0.63
N ALA A 288 -2.09 18.07 0.83
CA ALA A 288 -3.44 18.31 0.34
C ALA A 288 -4.02 19.63 0.88
N HIS A 289 -3.88 19.89 2.18
CA HIS A 289 -4.34 21.14 2.79
C HIS A 289 -3.56 22.38 2.35
N LEU A 290 -2.31 22.22 1.92
CA LEU A 290 -1.50 23.30 1.34
C LEU A 290 -1.71 23.47 -0.17
N GLY A 291 -2.53 22.64 -0.81
CA GLY A 291 -2.73 22.66 -2.27
C GLY A 291 -1.49 22.22 -3.05
N VAL A 292 -0.62 21.40 -2.45
CA VAL A 292 0.60 20.89 -3.10
C VAL A 292 0.56 19.37 -3.23
N HIS A 293 1.23 18.84 -4.27
CA HIS A 293 1.34 17.40 -4.47
C HIS A 293 2.69 16.89 -3.99
N VAL A 294 2.68 15.99 -3.00
CA VAL A 294 3.88 15.28 -2.57
C VAL A 294 3.96 13.93 -3.28
N ARG A 295 5.06 13.69 -4.00
CA ARG A 295 5.43 12.33 -4.43
C ARG A 295 6.31 11.70 -3.36
N VAL A 296 5.73 10.78 -2.61
CA VAL A 296 6.49 9.88 -1.74
C VAL A 296 7.15 8.84 -2.64
N ARG A 297 8.49 8.86 -2.71
CA ARG A 297 9.28 7.84 -3.43
C ARG A 297 9.79 6.77 -2.48
#